data_AF-A0A2E2IPP1-F1
#
_entry.id   AF-A0A2E2IPP1-F1
#
_cell.length_a   1.000
_cell.length_b   1.000
_cell.length_c   1.000
_cell.angle_alpha   90.00
_cell.angle_beta   90.00
_cell.angle_gamma   90.00
#
_symmetry.space_group_name_H-M   'P 1'
#
loop_
_entity.id
_entity.type
_entity.pdbx_description
1 polymer ?
#
loop_
_entity_poly.entity_id
_entity_poly.type
_entity_poly.pdbx_seq_one_letter_code
_entity_poly.pdbx_strand_id
1 'polypeptide(L)' 'QAIAVSGLTLAGWVANDFLQDPQSAAIIRSLADRISSPCLGIVPKLADNEDASAYLNL' A
#
# COMPACT_ATOMS: atom_id res chain seq x y z
N GLN A 1 15.94 4.66 0.40
CA GLN A 1 16.20 4.87 -1.04
C GLN A 1 17.01 3.73 -1.69
N ALA A 2 16.92 2.48 -1.19
CA ALA A 2 17.70 1.35 -1.73
C ALA A 2 17.20 0.84 -3.10
N ILE A 3 15.89 0.97 -3.37
CA ILE A 3 15.26 0.52 -4.62
C ILE A 3 15.76 1.34 -5.82
N ALA A 4 15.81 2.67 -5.67
CA ALA A 4 16.34 3.57 -6.70
C ALA A 4 17.85 3.39 -6.93
N VAL A 5 18.61 3.11 -5.86
CA VAL A 5 20.05 2.79 -5.96
C VAL A 5 20.28 1.48 -6.72
N SER A 6 19.31 0.57 -6.71
CA SER A 6 19.35 -0.69 -7.46
C SER A 6 18.91 -0.52 -8.93
N GLY A 7 18.64 0.70 -9.39
CA GLY A 7 18.17 0.98 -10.75
C GLY A 7 16.72 0.58 -11.02
N LEU A 8 15.96 0.22 -9.98
CA LEU A 8 14.56 -0.19 -10.09
C LEU A 8 13.64 1.02 -9.87
N THR A 9 12.66 1.18 -10.76
CA THR A 9 11.61 2.18 -10.59
C THR A 9 10.54 1.66 -9.67
N LEU A 10 10.30 2.38 -8.57
CA LEU A 10 9.23 2.05 -7.65
C LEU A 10 7.90 2.51 -8.23
N ALA A 11 7.11 1.56 -8.76
CA ALA A 11 5.81 1.83 -9.35
C ALA A 11 4.81 2.41 -8.34
N GLY A 12 4.90 1.98 -7.08
CA GLY A 12 4.08 2.50 -5.99
C GLY A 12 4.07 1.57 -4.79
N TRP A 13 3.24 1.91 -3.80
CA TRP A 13 3.08 1.16 -2.55
C TRP A 13 1.67 0.61 -2.40
N VAL A 14 1.57 -0.61 -1.90
CA VAL A 14 0.30 -1.23 -1.50
C VAL A 14 0.26 -1.26 0.02
N ALA A 15 -0.78 -0.68 0.61
CA ALA A 15 -1.01 -0.73 2.04
C ALA A 15 -1.87 -1.93 2.39
N ASN A 16 -1.32 -2.90 3.12
CA ASN A 16 -2.09 -4.05 3.60
C ASN A 16 -2.70 -3.70 4.96
N ASP A 17 -4.01 -3.50 5.01
CA ASP A 17 -4.76 -3.26 6.25
C ASP A 17 -5.52 -4.51 6.69
N PHE A 18 -4.80 -5.41 7.37
CA PHE A 18 -5.38 -6.65 7.88
C PHE A 18 -6.22 -6.45 9.15
N LEU A 19 -5.84 -5.49 10.00
CA LEU A 19 -6.42 -5.34 11.33
C LEU A 19 -7.69 -4.47 11.36
N GLN A 20 -8.00 -3.71 10.31
CA GLN A 20 -9.11 -2.75 10.29
C GLN A 20 -9.14 -1.88 11.56
N ASP A 21 -7.96 -1.43 11.99
CA ASP A 21 -7.80 -0.63 13.20
C ASP A 21 -7.63 0.85 12.83
N PRO A 22 -8.23 1.79 13.57
CA PRO A 22 -8.09 3.22 13.31
C PRO A 22 -6.63 3.71 13.33
N GLN A 23 -5.74 3.05 14.08
CA GLN A 23 -4.31 3.34 14.05
C GLN A 23 -3.66 2.89 12.73
N SER A 24 -4.08 1.76 12.16
CA SER A 24 -3.62 1.31 10.84
C SER A 24 -3.92 2.37 9.78
N ALA A 25 -5.15 2.90 9.77
CA ALA A 25 -5.55 3.95 8.84
C ALA A 25 -4.70 5.23 9.01
N ALA A 26 -4.40 5.63 10.25
CA ALA A 26 -3.55 6.79 10.53
C ALA A 26 -2.08 6.59 10.11
N ILE A 27 -1.56 5.37 10.27
CA ILE A 27 -0.21 4.99 9.83
C ILE A 27 -0.12 4.99 8.31
N ILE A 28 -1.10 4.41 7.61
CA ILE A 28 -1.16 4.38 6.15
C ILE A 28 -1.21 5.80 5.59
N ARG A 29 -2.05 6.66 6.16
CA ARG A 29 -2.12 8.08 5.77
C ARG A 29 -0.78 8.80 5.99
N SER A 30 -0.15 8.60 7.14
CA SER A 30 1.15 9.20 7.44
C SER A 30 2.27 8.68 6.53
N LEU A 31 2.19 7.42 6.10
CA LEU A 31 3.12 6.81 5.14
C LEU A 31 2.88 7.36 3.74
N ALA A 32 1.63 7.51 3.31
CA ALA A 32 1.28 8.10 2.03
C ALA A 32 1.81 9.54 1.90
N ASP A 33 1.73 10.35 2.96
CA ASP A 33 2.28 11.71 2.97
C ASP A 33 3.82 11.75 2.97
N ARG A 34 4.48 10.72 3.50
CA ARG A 34 5.95 10.68 3.65
C ARG A 34 6.68 10.02 2.49
N ILE A 35 5.99 9.17 1.74
CA ILE A 35 6.58 8.39 0.67
C ILE A 35 6.23 9.04 -0.67
N SER A 36 7.26 9.40 -1.45
CA SER A 36 7.08 10.11 -2.72
C SER A 36 6.46 9.28 -3.85
N SER A 37 6.37 7.95 -3.70
CA SER A 37 5.76 7.06 -4.69
C SER A 37 4.28 6.86 -4.41
N PRO A 38 3.43 6.81 -5.44
CA PRO A 38 1.98 6.74 -5.26
C PRO A 38 1.57 5.50 -4.45
N CYS A 39 0.63 5.69 -3.53
CA CYS A 39 -0.09 4.56 -2.94
C CYS A 39 -1.05 4.00 -3.99
N LEU A 40 -0.78 2.79 -4.46
CA LEU A 40 -1.57 2.11 -5.49
C LEU A 40 -2.91 1.61 -4.93
N GLY A 41 -3.02 1.39 -3.62
CA GLY A 41 -4.26 0.96 -3.00
C GLY A 41 -4.11 0.52 -1.55
N ILE A 42 -5.24 0.35 -0.88
CA ILE A 42 -5.31 -0.21 0.47
C ILE A 42 -6.07 -1.54 0.38
N VAL A 43 -5.36 -2.64 0.61
CA VAL A 43 -5.93 -3.98 0.55
C VAL A 43 -6.36 -4.38 1.96
N PRO A 44 -7.66 -4.57 2.23
CA PRO A 44 -8.13 -5.03 3.52
C PRO A 44 -7.80 -6.52 3.73
N LYS A 45 -8.19 -7.08 4.88
CA LYS A 45 -8.19 -8.54 5.05
C LYS A 45 -9.17 -9.19 4.07
N LEU A 46 -8.60 -9.82 3.04
CA LEU A 46 -9.32 -10.57 2.01
C LEU A 46 -9.80 -11.93 2.56
N ALA A 47 -10.94 -12.39 2.06
CA ALA A 47 -11.35 -13.79 2.21
C ALA A 47 -10.57 -14.70 1.23
N ASP A 48 -10.57 -16.01 1.44
CA ASP A 48 -9.73 -16.98 0.70
C ASP A 48 -9.90 -16.95 -0.84
N ASN A 49 -11.01 -16.38 -1.35
CA ASN A 49 -11.31 -16.24 -2.79
C ASN A 49 -11.51 -14.78 -3.23
N GLU A 50 -11.06 -13.82 -2.44
CA GLU A 50 -11.19 -12.39 -2.76
C GLU A 50 -9.93 -11.86 -3.42
N ASP A 51 -10.07 -11.18 -4.56
CA ASP A 51 -8.95 -10.68 -5.34
C ASP A 51 -8.49 -9.31 -4.83
N ALA A 52 -7.20 -9.20 -4.51
CA ALA A 52 -6.58 -7.94 -4.10
C ALA A 52 -6.64 -6.88 -5.21
N SER A 53 -6.71 -7.29 -6.48
CA SER A 53 -6.74 -6.37 -7.63
C SER A 53 -7.93 -5.42 -7.58
N ALA A 54 -9.04 -5.83 -6.95
CA ALA A 54 -10.21 -4.97 -6.78
C ALA A 54 -9.93 -3.73 -5.90
N TYR A 55 -8.85 -3.76 -5.11
CA TYR A 55 -8.46 -2.69 -4.18
C TYR A 55 -7.24 -1.90 -4.67
N LEU A 56 -6.69 -2.25 -5.84
CA LEU A 56 -5.54 -1.60 -6.43
C LEU A 56 -5.96 -0.75 -7.63
N ASN A 57 -5.54 0.51 -7.63
CA ASN A 57 -5.58 1.41 -8.78
C ASN A 57 -4.30 1.18 -9.60
N LEU A 58 -4.35 0.18 -10.49
CA LEU A 58 -3.30 -0.16 -11.45
C LEU A 58 -3.58 0.44 -12.84
#